data_AF-A0A9D1QZ73-F1
#
_entry.id   AF-A0A9D1QZ73-F1
#
_cell.length_a   1.000
_cell.length_b   1.000
_cell.length_c   1.000
_cell.angle_alpha   90.00
_cell.angle_beta   90.00
_cell.angle_gamma   90.00
#
_symmetry.space_group_name_H-M   'P 1'
#
loop_
_entity.id
_entity.type
_entity.pdbx_description
1 polymer ?
#
loop_
_entity_poly.entity_id
_entity_poly.type
_entity_poly.pdbx_seq_one_letter_code
_entity_poly.pdbx_strand_id
1 'polypeptide(L)'
;MIISPCSLRAPHSALILFFNATDCLENALARPSLSALEKEGAARRFMFAADAGWKALKYFLEAAGSAPVPPTPPAVLSAAWRLHIIFDGHLWMDMLSRRSELVRDNTPETIGRVIEETRRRFMPEILRLRVWFQSHSPDALRAAPPSQPVAKKRTRPLDGGGALCDLPSTE
;
A
#
# COMPACT_ATOMS: atom_id res chain seq x y z
N MET A 1 -30.81 -29.00 -3.05
CA MET A 1 -30.24 -28.47 -1.80
C MET A 1 -28.85 -29.07 -1.71
N ILE A 2 -27.76 -28.33 -1.82
CA ILE A 2 -27.22 -27.46 -0.77
C ILE A 2 -26.62 -26.22 -1.43
N ILE A 3 -27.21 -25.06 -1.16
CA ILE A 3 -26.54 -23.78 -1.37
C ILE A 3 -25.46 -23.74 -0.29
N SER A 4 -24.19 -23.91 -0.67
CA SER A 4 -23.07 -23.71 0.25
C SER A 4 -23.25 -22.34 0.90
N PRO A 5 -23.21 -22.23 2.25
CA PRO A 5 -23.32 -20.95 2.88
C PRO A 5 -22.04 -20.20 2.49
N CYS A 6 -22.19 -19.26 1.57
CA CYS A 6 -21.24 -18.19 1.37
C CYS A 6 -21.01 -17.62 2.75
N SER A 7 -19.88 -17.99 3.39
CA SER A 7 -19.49 -17.43 4.66
C SER A 7 -19.26 -15.96 4.42
N LEU A 8 -20.30 -15.15 4.62
CA LEU A 8 -20.17 -13.75 4.95
C LEU A 8 -19.42 -13.70 6.28
N ARG A 9 -18.10 -13.90 6.21
CA ARG A 9 -17.21 -13.59 7.30
C ARG A 9 -17.35 -12.09 7.48
N ALA A 10 -17.83 -11.67 8.65
CA ALA A 10 -17.91 -10.26 8.99
C ALA A 10 -16.58 -9.58 8.63
N PRO A 11 -16.60 -8.34 8.09
CA PRO A 11 -15.36 -7.65 7.73
C PRO A 11 -14.44 -7.69 8.93
N HIS A 12 -13.23 -8.24 8.77
CA HIS A 12 -12.31 -8.39 9.89
C HIS A 12 -12.09 -7.02 10.52
N SER A 13 -12.07 -6.98 11.85
CA SER A 13 -11.88 -5.76 12.65
C SER A 13 -10.84 -4.79 12.10
N ALA A 14 -9.74 -5.26 11.50
CA ALA A 14 -8.71 -4.42 10.89
C ALA A 14 -9.23 -3.53 9.74
N LEU A 15 -10.09 -4.06 8.86
CA LEU A 15 -10.66 -3.28 7.75
C LEU A 15 -11.68 -2.26 8.23
N ILE A 16 -12.56 -2.67 9.15
CA ILE A 16 -13.54 -1.75 9.77
C ILE A 16 -12.81 -0.58 10.44
N LEU A 17 -11.77 -0.88 11.22
CA LEU A 17 -10.95 0.14 11.87
C LEU A 17 -10.28 1.07 10.87
N PHE A 18 -9.76 0.54 9.76
CA PHE A 18 -9.15 1.36 8.72
C PHE A 18 -10.16 2.29 8.04
N PHE A 19 -11.33 1.80 7.66
CA PHE A 19 -12.37 2.64 7.05
C PHE A 19 -12.84 3.74 8.00
N ASN A 20 -13.16 3.38 9.24
CA ASN A 20 -13.57 4.36 10.25
C ASN A 20 -12.48 5.40 10.54
N ALA A 21 -11.21 4.98 10.65
CA ALA A 21 -10.10 5.89 10.88
C ALA A 21 -9.87 6.83 9.70
N THR A 22 -10.05 6.33 8.47
CA THR A 22 -9.94 7.16 7.26
C THR A 22 -11.08 8.17 7.18
N ASP A 23 -12.33 7.78 7.47
CA ASP A 23 -13.47 8.71 7.52
C ASP A 23 -13.26 9.80 8.57
N CYS A 24 -12.79 9.43 9.75
CA CYS A 24 -12.47 10.38 10.80
C CYS A 24 -11.40 11.38 10.34
N LEU A 25 -10.33 10.91 9.70
CA LEU A 25 -9.24 11.75 9.22
C LEU A 25 -9.70 12.69 8.11
N GLU A 26 -10.46 12.18 7.14
CA GLU A 26 -11.03 12.96 6.04
C GLU A 26 -11.88 14.11 6.57
N ASN A 27 -12.80 13.80 7.48
CA ASN A 27 -13.65 14.80 8.13
C ASN A 27 -12.83 15.83 8.91
N ALA A 28 -11.76 15.41 9.60
CA ALA A 28 -10.89 16.33 10.34
C ALA A 28 -10.09 17.28 9.42
N LEU A 29 -9.78 16.85 8.19
CA LEU A 29 -9.03 17.64 7.22
C LEU A 29 -9.91 18.43 6.24
N ALA A 30 -11.23 18.21 6.26
CA ALA A 30 -12.19 18.87 5.38
C ALA A 30 -12.21 20.40 5.52
N ARG A 31 -11.84 20.93 6.70
CA ARG A 31 -11.70 22.38 6.91
C ARG A 31 -10.32 22.85 6.43
N PRO A 32 -10.25 23.97 5.67
CA PRO A 32 -8.97 24.49 5.16
C PRO A 32 -8.07 25.02 6.29
N SER A 33 -8.66 25.60 7.33
CA SER A 33 -7.96 26.08 8.53
C SER A 33 -8.42 25.31 9.77
N LEU A 34 -7.45 24.98 10.63
CA LEU A 34 -7.68 24.29 11.90
C LEU A 34 -7.05 25.12 13.01
N SER A 35 -7.76 25.25 14.13
CA SER A 35 -7.20 25.75 15.39
C SER A 35 -6.11 24.80 15.93
N ALA A 36 -5.36 25.24 16.94
CA ALA A 36 -4.32 24.41 17.56
C ALA A 36 -4.86 23.06 18.06
N LEU A 37 -5.97 23.08 18.81
CA LEU A 37 -6.63 21.88 19.32
C LEU A 37 -7.16 20.98 18.19
N GLU A 38 -7.71 21.56 17.13
CA GLU A 38 -8.16 20.79 15.97
C GLU A 38 -7.00 20.14 15.22
N LYS A 39 -5.84 20.81 15.13
CA LYS A 39 -4.62 20.23 14.55
C LYS A 39 -4.12 19.03 15.36
N GLU A 40 -4.11 19.13 16.69
CA GLU A 40 -3.78 18.00 17.57
C GLU A 40 -4.73 16.81 17.33
N GLY A 41 -6.04 17.08 17.30
CA GLY A 41 -7.05 16.06 17.02
C GLY A 41 -6.89 15.43 15.64
N ALA A 42 -6.59 16.22 14.61
CA ALA A 42 -6.31 15.73 13.27
C ALA A 42 -5.02 14.89 13.22
N ALA A 43 -3.98 15.27 13.96
CA ALA A 43 -2.71 14.55 13.99
C ALA A 43 -2.89 13.17 14.64
N ARG A 44 -3.68 13.11 15.72
CA ARG A 44 -4.05 11.84 16.35
C ARG A 44 -4.87 10.95 15.42
N ARG A 45 -5.83 11.51 14.67
CA ARG A 45 -6.60 10.76 13.66
C ARG A 45 -5.69 10.24 12.54
N PHE A 46 -4.71 11.02 12.11
CA PHE A 46 -3.70 10.58 11.14
C PHE A 46 -2.91 9.38 11.69
N MET A 47 -2.43 9.46 12.93
CA MET A 47 -1.70 8.36 13.55
C MET A 47 -2.51 7.06 13.56
N PHE A 48 -3.80 7.15 13.90
CA PHE A 48 -4.71 6.01 13.87
C PHE A 48 -4.94 5.47 12.47
N ALA A 49 -5.15 6.33 11.46
CA ALA A 49 -5.36 5.90 10.09
C ALA A 49 -4.12 5.21 9.50
N ALA A 50 -2.92 5.76 9.74
CA ALA A 50 -1.66 5.15 9.31
C ALA A 50 -1.43 3.79 9.98
N ASP A 51 -1.71 3.68 11.29
CA ASP A 51 -1.59 2.42 12.03
C ASP A 51 -2.62 1.37 11.57
N ALA A 52 -3.87 1.77 11.38
CA ALA A 52 -4.91 0.88 10.88
C ALA A 52 -4.64 0.42 9.44
N GLY A 53 -4.08 1.29 8.59
CA GLY A 53 -3.76 0.98 7.20
C GLY A 53 -2.77 -0.17 7.06
N TRP A 54 -1.62 -0.12 7.74
CA TRP A 54 -0.64 -1.22 7.66
C TRP A 54 -1.17 -2.52 8.29
N LYS A 55 -2.00 -2.43 9.34
CA LYS A 55 -2.66 -3.61 9.95
C LYS A 55 -3.69 -4.23 9.01
N ALA A 56 -4.45 -3.42 8.29
CA ALA A 56 -5.38 -3.88 7.27
C ALA A 56 -4.65 -4.56 6.11
N LEU A 57 -3.51 -4.00 5.66
CA LEU A 57 -2.64 -4.65 4.68
C LEU A 57 -2.12 -6.00 5.17
N LYS A 58 -1.62 -6.06 6.41
CA LYS A 58 -1.18 -7.32 7.02
C LYS A 58 -2.29 -8.36 6.99
N TYR A 59 -3.49 -7.99 7.45
CA TYR A 59 -4.66 -8.89 7.42
C TYR A 59 -4.95 -9.39 6.00
N PHE A 60 -4.94 -8.50 5.00
CA PHE A 60 -5.16 -8.88 3.60
C PHE A 60 -4.11 -9.86 3.08
N LEU A 61 -2.84 -9.64 3.40
CA LEU A 61 -1.75 -10.53 3.02
C LEU A 61 -1.85 -11.90 3.71
N GLU A 62 -2.27 -11.93 4.98
CA GLU A 62 -2.50 -13.18 5.72
C GLU A 62 -3.63 -13.99 5.09
N ALA A 63 -4.74 -13.34 4.72
CA ALA A 63 -5.85 -13.98 4.02
C ALA A 63 -5.44 -14.52 2.63
N ALA A 64 -4.54 -13.83 1.94
CA ALA A 64 -3.98 -14.25 0.65
C ALA A 64 -2.85 -15.30 0.77
N GLY A 65 -2.47 -15.72 1.98
CA GLY A 65 -1.33 -16.64 2.19
C GLY A 65 0.03 -16.07 1.78
N SER A 66 0.13 -14.74 1.63
CA SER A 66 1.33 -14.02 1.16
C SER A 66 1.96 -13.14 2.25
N ALA A 67 1.55 -13.32 3.51
CA ALA A 67 2.08 -12.55 4.62
C ALA A 67 3.55 -12.91 4.90
N PRO A 68 4.42 -11.91 5.08
CA PRO A 68 5.81 -12.15 5.47
C PRO A 68 5.92 -12.67 6.91
N VAL A 69 6.96 -13.45 7.18
CA VAL A 69 7.29 -13.98 8.51
C VAL A 69 8.71 -13.53 8.87
N PRO A 70 8.90 -12.65 9.89
CA PRO A 70 7.89 -12.01 10.72
C PRO A 70 7.13 -10.87 9.99
N PRO A 71 5.85 -10.60 10.36
CA PRO A 71 5.02 -9.59 9.71
C PRO A 71 5.31 -8.17 10.25
N THR A 72 6.53 -7.67 10.05
CA THR A 72 6.91 -6.31 10.41
C THR A 72 6.29 -5.29 9.46
N PRO A 73 6.05 -4.02 9.87
CA PRO A 73 5.48 -3.02 8.97
C PRO A 73 6.25 -2.84 7.66
N PRO A 74 7.60 -2.76 7.64
CA PRO A 74 8.34 -2.67 6.38
C PRO A 74 8.16 -3.90 5.48
N ALA A 75 8.14 -5.11 6.07
CA ALA A 75 7.94 -6.34 5.31
C ALA A 75 6.53 -6.43 4.71
N VAL A 76 5.51 -6.05 5.49
CA VAL A 76 4.10 -5.98 5.05
C VAL A 76 3.93 -4.97 3.93
N LEU A 77 4.46 -3.75 4.07
CA LEU A 77 4.40 -2.73 3.01
C LEU A 77 5.13 -3.19 1.74
N SER A 78 6.30 -3.80 1.89
CA SER A 78 7.05 -4.36 0.77
C SER A 78 6.27 -5.46 0.02
N ALA A 79 5.60 -6.35 0.74
CA ALA A 79 4.74 -7.38 0.17
C ALA A 79 3.49 -6.79 -0.51
N ALA A 80 2.82 -5.84 0.14
CA ALA A 80 1.67 -5.14 -0.43
C ALA A 80 2.02 -4.39 -1.72
N TRP A 81 3.20 -3.77 -1.78
CA TRP A 81 3.69 -3.10 -2.98
C TRP A 81 3.98 -4.09 -4.11
N ARG A 82 4.64 -5.23 -3.82
CA ARG A 82 4.89 -6.29 -4.82
C ARG A 82 3.60 -6.88 -5.40
N LEU A 83 2.53 -6.94 -4.60
CA LEU A 83 1.22 -7.41 -5.03
C LEU A 83 0.33 -6.29 -5.61
N HIS A 84 0.89 -5.08 -5.82
CA HIS A 84 0.18 -3.92 -6.36
C HIS A 84 -1.08 -3.52 -5.56
N ILE A 85 -1.08 -3.79 -4.25
CA ILE A 85 -2.15 -3.36 -3.32
C ILE A 85 -2.00 -1.86 -3.01
N ILE A 86 -0.76 -1.43 -2.79
CA ILE A 86 -0.40 -0.02 -2.60
C ILE A 86 0.45 0.45 -3.78
N PHE A 87 0.36 1.73 -4.10
CA PHE A 87 1.07 2.30 -5.24
C PHE A 87 2.48 2.73 -4.85
N ASP A 88 2.62 3.37 -3.68
CA ASP A 88 3.90 3.90 -3.20
C ASP A 88 4.25 3.38 -1.81
N GLY A 89 5.10 2.35 -1.75
CA GLY A 89 5.60 1.78 -0.50
C GLY A 89 6.48 2.75 0.30
N HIS A 90 7.21 3.65 -0.36
CA HIS A 90 8.06 4.64 0.32
C HIS A 90 7.20 5.69 1.02
N LEU A 91 6.12 6.14 0.37
CA LEU A 91 5.17 7.07 0.96
C LEU A 91 4.50 6.48 2.21
N TRP A 92 4.17 5.19 2.21
CA TRP A 92 3.68 4.49 3.41
C TRP A 92 4.73 4.37 4.51
N MET A 93 6.00 4.13 4.15
CA MET A 93 7.10 4.16 5.13
C MET A 93 7.25 5.55 5.75
N ASP A 94 7.16 6.63 4.97
CA ASP A 94 7.15 7.99 5.46
C ASP A 94 5.99 8.25 6.43
N MET A 95 4.77 7.80 6.09
CA MET A 95 3.61 7.90 6.98
C MET A 95 3.85 7.23 8.34
N LEU A 96 4.38 6.00 8.35
CA LEU A 96 4.68 5.29 9.60
C LEU A 96 5.82 5.94 10.39
N SER A 97 6.76 6.56 9.69
CA SER A 97 7.81 7.39 10.30
C SER A 97 7.21 8.61 11.00
N ARG A 98 6.33 9.37 10.33
CA ARG A 98 5.62 10.53 10.91
C ARG A 98 4.72 10.15 12.07
N ARG A 99 4.01 9.02 11.97
CA ARG A 99 3.26 8.47 13.11
C ARG A 99 4.18 8.25 14.31
N SER A 100 5.34 7.63 14.10
CA SER A 100 6.29 7.32 15.17
C SER A 100 6.98 8.57 15.72
N GLU A 101 7.16 9.60 14.89
CA GLU A 101 7.61 10.93 15.30
C GLU A 101 6.60 11.61 16.22
N LEU A 102 5.31 11.63 15.85
CA LEU A 102 4.23 12.23 16.66
C LEU A 102 4.04 11.57 18.03
N VAL A 103 4.42 10.29 18.18
CA VAL A 103 4.44 9.61 19.49
C VAL A 103 5.50 10.21 20.41
N ARG A 104 6.65 10.63 19.84
CA ARG A 104 7.79 11.14 20.60
C ARG A 104 7.77 12.66 20.75
N ASP A 105 7.25 13.37 19.75
CA ASP A 105 7.22 14.83 19.67
C ASP A 105 5.85 15.31 19.20
N ASN A 106 5.14 16.00 20.09
CA ASN A 106 3.82 16.58 19.86
C ASN A 106 3.83 18.12 19.95
N THR A 107 4.97 18.75 19.68
CA THR A 107 5.06 20.21 19.58
C THR A 107 4.14 20.76 18.47
N PRO A 108 3.63 22.01 18.60
CA PRO A 108 2.80 22.65 17.58
C PRO A 108 3.45 22.67 16.19
N GLU A 109 4.78 22.80 16.14
CA GLU A 109 5.57 22.81 14.91
C GLU A 109 5.55 21.45 14.21
N THR A 110 5.84 20.36 14.95
CA THR A 110 5.81 19.00 14.43
C THR A 110 4.40 18.59 14.01
N ILE A 111 3.39 18.93 14.82
CA ILE A 111 1.98 18.71 14.46
C ILE A 111 1.63 19.47 13.17
N GLY A 112 1.95 20.75 13.09
CA GLY A 112 1.66 21.58 11.92
C GLY A 112 2.27 21.01 10.64
N ARG A 113 3.54 20.59 10.70
CA ARG A 113 4.24 19.94 9.59
C ARG A 113 3.56 18.65 9.15
N VAL A 114 3.27 17.74 10.09
CA VAL A 114 2.67 16.44 9.76
C VAL A 114 1.26 16.59 9.21
N ILE A 115 0.47 17.54 9.71
CA ILE A 115 -0.85 17.83 9.15
C ILE A 115 -0.76 18.30 7.70
N GLU A 116 0.21 19.15 7.38
CA GLU A 116 0.39 19.63 6.00
C GLU A 116 0.87 18.52 5.07
N GLU A 117 1.82 17.69 5.50
CA GLU A 117 2.21 16.48 4.77
C GLU A 117 1.03 15.52 4.60
N THR A 118 0.18 15.40 5.62
CA THR A 118 -1.01 14.54 5.55
C THR A 118 -1.95 15.02 4.46
N ARG A 119 -2.28 16.31 4.40
CA ARG A 119 -3.15 16.87 3.36
C ARG A 119 -2.57 16.68 1.96
N ARG A 120 -1.27 16.97 1.77
CA ARG A 120 -0.66 17.02 0.44
C ARG A 120 -0.23 15.66 -0.09
N ARG A 121 0.28 14.80 0.79
CA ARG A 121 1.02 13.60 0.41
C ARG A 121 0.30 12.33 0.86
N PHE A 122 -0.10 12.25 2.12
CA PHE A 122 -0.55 10.98 2.70
C PHE A 122 -2.03 10.66 2.44
N MET A 123 -2.91 11.65 2.55
CA MET A 123 -4.35 11.46 2.41
C MET A 123 -4.74 10.83 1.06
N PRO A 124 -4.19 11.26 -0.10
CA PRO A 124 -4.51 10.63 -1.38
C PRO A 124 -4.17 9.13 -1.42
N GLU A 125 -3.05 8.72 -0.83
CA GLU A 125 -2.63 7.31 -0.83
C GLU A 125 -3.46 6.46 0.14
N ILE A 126 -3.86 7.03 1.30
CA ILE A 126 -4.79 6.38 2.23
C ILE A 126 -6.15 6.14 1.54
N LEU A 127 -6.67 7.14 0.81
CA LEU A 127 -7.93 7.01 0.06
C LEU A 127 -7.83 5.98 -1.07
N ARG A 128 -6.70 5.91 -1.78
CA ARG A 128 -6.47 4.86 -2.79
C ARG A 128 -6.54 3.47 -2.17
N LEU A 129 -5.90 3.28 -1.01
CA LEU A 129 -5.96 2.00 -0.31
C LEU A 129 -7.39 1.65 0.12
N ARG A 130 -8.18 2.63 0.59
CA ARG A 130 -9.60 2.45 0.91
C ARG A 130 -10.39 1.96 -0.30
N VAL A 131 -10.25 2.63 -1.45
CA VAL A 131 -10.92 2.23 -2.70
C VAL A 131 -10.49 0.84 -3.15
N TRP A 132 -9.19 0.53 -3.02
CA TRP A 132 -8.66 -0.78 -3.36
C TRP A 132 -9.31 -1.88 -2.50
N PHE A 133 -9.40 -1.70 -1.18
CA PHE A 133 -10.05 -2.66 -0.28
C PHE A 133 -11.55 -2.80 -0.51
N GLN A 134 -12.23 -1.75 -0.96
CA GLN A 134 -13.65 -1.83 -1.33
C GLN A 134 -13.87 -2.64 -2.62
N SER A 135 -12.87 -2.67 -3.50
CA SER A 135 -12.93 -3.34 -4.80
C SER A 135 -12.43 -4.78 -4.76
N HIS A 136 -11.74 -5.20 -3.69
CA HIS A 136 -11.12 -6.51 -3.58
C HIS A 136 -11.54 -7.20 -2.28
N SER A 137 -11.97 -8.45 -2.38
CA SER A 137 -12.21 -9.29 -1.20
C SER A 137 -10.92 -10.02 -0.79
N PRO A 138 -10.61 -10.15 0.51
CA PRO A 138 -9.50 -10.98 0.99
C PRO A 138 -9.55 -12.42 0.45
N ASP A 139 -10.75 -12.99 0.28
CA ASP A 139 -10.93 -14.36 -0.23
C ASP A 139 -10.59 -14.49 -1.72
N ALA A 140 -10.76 -13.43 -2.51
CA ALA A 140 -10.50 -13.44 -3.95
C ALA A 140 -9.00 -13.58 -4.25
N LEU A 141 -8.12 -13.02 -3.40
CA LEU A 141 -6.68 -13.13 -3.55
C LEU A 141 -6.16 -14.54 -3.29
N ARG A 142 -6.80 -15.29 -2.39
CA ARG A 142 -6.46 -16.70 -2.13
C ARG A 142 -6.73 -17.60 -3.34
N ALA A 143 -7.74 -17.25 -4.15
CA ALA A 143 -8.16 -18.02 -5.30
C ALA A 143 -7.35 -17.70 -6.57
N ALA A 144 -6.56 -16.63 -6.57
CA ALA A 144 -5.73 -16.25 -7.71
C ALA A 144 -4.46 -17.14 -7.74
N PRO A 145 -4.15 -17.82 -8.86
CA PRO A 145 -2.87 -18.51 -9.00
C PRO A 145 -1.73 -17.47 -8.90
N PRO A 146 -0.55 -17.85 -8.39
CA PRO A 146 0.56 -16.93 -8.25
C PRO A 146 0.94 -16.37 -9.62
N SER A 147 0.63 -15.10 -9.86
CA SER A 147 1.08 -14.37 -11.04
C SER A 147 2.61 -14.22 -10.95
N GLN A 148 3.34 -15.16 -11.55
CA GLN A 148 4.76 -14.94 -11.81
C GLN A 148 4.89 -13.72 -12.73
N PRO A 149 5.87 -12.84 -12.52
CA PRO A 149 6.14 -11.78 -13.47
C PRO A 149 6.53 -12.44 -14.80
N VAL A 150 5.70 -12.27 -15.83
CA VAL A 150 6.06 -12.65 -17.20
C VAL A 150 7.30 -11.84 -17.55
N ALA A 151 8.44 -12.51 -17.56
CA ALA A 151 9.67 -11.96 -18.11
C ALA A 151 9.36 -11.52 -19.54
N LYS A 152 9.33 -10.20 -19.79
CA LYS A 152 9.27 -9.66 -21.14
C LYS A 152 10.48 -10.24 -21.87
N LYS A 153 10.26 -11.20 -22.77
CA LYS A 153 11.30 -11.73 -23.65
C LYS A 153 11.92 -10.54 -24.37
N ARG A 154 13.16 -10.19 -24.02
CA ARG A 154 13.97 -9.30 -24.85
C ARG A 154 14.10 -9.97 -26.21
N THR A 155 13.34 -9.51 -27.19
CA THR A 155 13.59 -9.81 -28.60
C THR A 155 14.96 -9.23 -28.93
N ARG A 156 15.95 -10.09 -29.17
CA ARG A 156 17.21 -9.68 -29.78
C ARG A 156 16.92 -9.22 -31.22
N PRO A 157 17.55 -8.14 -31.70
CA PRO A 157 17.48 -7.81 -33.12
C PRO A 157 18.16 -8.93 -33.91
N LEU A 158 17.54 -9.34 -35.01
CA LEU A 158 18.17 -10.16 -36.03
C LEU A 158 19.03 -9.21 -36.88
N ASP A 159 20.33 -9.18 -36.63
CA ASP A 159 21.27 -8.56 -37.56
C ASP A 159 21.43 -9.49 -38.76
N GLY A 160 20.89 -9.02 -39.89
CA GLY A 160 21.15 -9.58 -41.20
C GLY A 160 22.39 -8.96 -41.83
N GLY A 161 23.02 -9.72 -42.73
CA GLY A 161 23.77 -9.16 -43.85
C GLY A 161 25.29 -9.29 -43.81
N GLY A 162 25.78 -10.40 -44.38
CA GLY A 162 26.71 -10.37 -45.51
C GLY A 162 28.18 -9.98 -45.27
N ALA A 163 29.09 -10.93 -45.52
CA ALA A 163 30.08 -10.81 -46.61
C ALA A 163 30.84 -12.13 -46.75
N LEU A 164 30.53 -12.82 -47.85
CA LEU A 164 31.32 -13.88 -48.46
C LEU A 164 32.50 -13.20 -49.18
N CYS A 165 33.73 -13.54 -48.81
CA CYS A 165 34.92 -13.29 -49.63
C CYS A 165 35.72 -14.58 -49.70
N ASP A 166 35.71 -15.19 -50.88
CA ASP A 166 36.49 -16.35 -51.26
C ASP A 166 37.95 -15.99 -51.63
N LEU A 167 38.76 -17.06 -51.69
CA LEU A 167 39.98 -17.33 -52.49
C LEU A 167 41.36 -17.14 -51.80
N PRO A 168 42.42 -17.82 -52.28
CA PRO A 168 42.56 -19.28 -52.43
C PRO A 168 43.95 -19.78 -51.92
N SER A 169 44.16 -21.10 -52.05
CA SER A 169 45.33 -21.92 -51.65
C SER A 169 46.70 -21.51 -52.22
N THR A 170 47.76 -21.76 -51.42
CA THR A 170 49.18 -22.19 -51.73
C THR A 170 49.99 -22.03 -50.43
N GLU A 171 50.86 -22.91 -49.92
CA GLU A 171 51.49 -24.18 -50.33
C GLU A 171 51.43 -25.20 -49.16
#